data_AF-A0A2V5N1Q3-F1
#
_entry.id   AF-A0A2V5N1Q3-F1
#
_cell.length_a   1.000
_cell.length_b   1.000
_cell.length_c   1.000
_cell.angle_alpha   90.00
_cell.angle_beta   90.00
_cell.angle_gamma   90.00
#
_symmetry.space_group_name_H-M   'P 1'
#
loop_
_entity.id
_entity.type
_entity.pdbx_description
1 polymer ?
#
loop_
_entity_poly.entity_id
_entity_poly.type
_entity_poly.pdbx_seq_one_letter_code
_entity_poly.pdbx_strand_id
1 'polypeptide(L)' 'SVVLETGDHPALLKDAVTTPAGCTIDGILELEEGKLRVTLIKAVVKATHRAGELIFEK' A
#
# COMPACT_ATOMS: atom_id res chain seq x y z
N SER A 1 0.82 14.10 -6.64
CA SER A 1 1.05 12.64 -6.57
C SER A 1 0.73 12.11 -7.94
N VAL A 2 1.59 11.29 -8.54
CA VAL A 2 1.43 10.79 -9.92
C VAL A 2 0.03 10.21 -10.14
N VAL A 3 -0.51 9.48 -9.16
CA VAL A 3 -1.90 8.96 -9.18
C VAL A 3 -2.95 10.07 -9.34
N LEU A 4 -2.80 11.20 -8.64
CA LEU A 4 -3.75 12.31 -8.68
C LEU A 4 -3.63 13.14 -9.96
N GLU A 5 -2.45 13.15 -10.57
CA GLU A 5 -2.15 13.91 -11.78
C GLU A 5 -2.58 13.16 -13.05
N THR A 6 -2.31 11.84 -13.12
CA THR A 6 -2.67 11.04 -14.30
C THR A 6 -4.03 10.38 -14.18
N GLY A 7 -4.53 10.14 -12.97
CA GLY A 7 -5.75 9.35 -12.73
C GLY A 7 -5.58 7.85 -12.96
N ASP A 8 -4.36 7.39 -13.27
CA ASP A 8 -4.10 5.98 -13.53
C ASP A 8 -4.18 5.14 -12.26
N HIS A 9 -4.54 3.88 -12.45
CA HIS A 9 -4.54 2.91 -11.38
C HIS A 9 -3.11 2.74 -10.81
N PRO A 10 -2.91 2.77 -9.47
CA PRO A 10 -1.58 2.67 -8.87
C PRO A 10 -0.76 1.44 -9.29
N ALA A 11 -1.43 0.32 -9.59
CA ALA A 11 -0.75 -0.88 -10.08
C ALA A 11 -0.08 -0.65 -11.45
N LEU A 12 -0.73 0.11 -12.34
CA LEU A 12 -0.19 0.44 -13.65
C LEU A 12 0.99 1.39 -13.54
N LEU A 13 0.91 2.39 -12.65
CA LEU A 13 2.02 3.31 -12.38
C LEU A 13 3.23 2.58 -11.78
N LYS A 14 2.98 1.61 -10.90
CA LYS A 14 4.02 0.73 -10.36
C LYS A 14 4.67 -0.10 -11.48
N ASP A 15 3.88 -0.68 -12.39
CA ASP A 15 4.42 -1.44 -13.53
C ASP A 15 5.23 -0.55 -14.49
N ALA A 16 4.80 0.69 -14.71
CA ALA A 16 5.48 1.64 -15.60
C ALA A 16 6.93 1.98 -15.19
N VAL A 17 7.27 1.83 -13.91
CA VAL A 17 8.63 2.07 -13.36
C VAL A 17 9.36 0.78 -13.00
N THR A 18 8.76 -0.38 -13.29
CA THR A 18 9.29 -1.70 -12.91
C THR A 18 9.72 -2.47 -14.16
N THR A 19 10.99 -2.37 -14.51
CA THR A 19 11.55 -3.11 -15.64
C THR A 19 11.94 -4.54 -15.25
N PRO A 20 11.83 -5.53 -16.15
CA PRO A 20 12.35 -6.88 -15.91
C PRO A 20 13.83 -6.85 -15.54
N ALA A 21 14.22 -7.62 -14.51
CA ALA A 21 15.59 -7.71 -13.97
C ALA A 21 16.22 -6.35 -13.55
N GLY A 22 15.40 -5.32 -13.30
CA GLY A 22 15.86 -4.03 -12.77
C GLY A 22 15.86 -3.98 -11.24
N CYS A 23 16.58 -3.01 -10.66
CA CYS A 23 16.67 -2.87 -9.21
C CYS A 23 15.32 -2.56 -8.52
N THR A 24 14.38 -1.94 -9.24
CA THR A 24 13.03 -1.65 -8.72
C THR A 24 12.24 -2.92 -8.41
N ILE A 25 12.32 -3.95 -9.27
CA ILE A 25 11.57 -5.20 -9.03
C ILE A 25 12.15 -5.95 -7.83
N ASP A 26 13.48 -5.94 -7.65
CA ASP A 26 14.13 -6.55 -6.48
C ASP A 26 13.65 -5.88 -5.18
N GLY A 27 13.58 -4.55 -5.16
CA GLY A 27 13.04 -3.80 -4.03
C GLY A 27 11.56 -4.11 -3.77
N ILE A 28 10.73 -4.20 -4.81
CA ILE A 28 9.32 -4.57 -4.67
C ILE A 28 9.18 -5.99 -4.10
N LEU A 29 9.98 -6.95 -4.57
CA LEU A 29 9.95 -8.33 -4.08
C LEU A 29 10.26 -8.41 -2.59
N GLU A 30 11.26 -7.69 -2.11
CA GLU A 30 11.59 -7.61 -0.67
C GLU A 30 10.42 -7.04 0.15
N LEU A 31 9.73 -6.01 -0.36
CA LEU A 31 8.54 -5.45 0.31
C LEU A 31 7.36 -6.45 0.35
N GLU A 32 7.19 -7.26 -0.69
CA GLU A 32 6.17 -8.31 -0.72
C GLU A 32 6.53 -9.46 0.25
N GLU A 33 7.80 -9.85 0.34
CA GLU A 33 8.30 -10.84 1.30
C GLU A 33 8.06 -10.36 2.75
N GLY A 34 8.30 -9.07 2.99
CA GLY A 34 7.97 -8.39 4.25
C GLY A 34 6.47 -8.20 4.51
N LYS A 35 5.58 -8.65 3.62
CA LYS A 35 4.11 -8.57 3.77
C LYS A 35 3.60 -7.14 3.96
N LEU A 36 4.25 -6.15 3.32
CA LEU A 36 3.94 -4.74 3.53
C LEU A 36 2.47 -4.41 3.25
N ARG A 37 1.92 -4.88 2.11
CA ARG A 37 0.55 -4.54 1.69
C ARG A 37 -0.49 -4.99 2.70
N VAL A 38 -0.42 -6.25 3.14
CA VAL A 38 -1.37 -6.78 4.12
C VAL A 38 -1.20 -6.13 5.49
N THR A 39 0.04 -5.74 5.84
CA THR A 39 0.31 -5.02 7.09
C THR A 39 -0.37 -3.66 7.11
N LEU A 40 -0.26 -2.87 6.02
CA LEU A 40 -0.94 -1.58 5.89
C LEU A 40 -2.46 -1.73 5.95
N ILE A 41 -3.02 -2.72 5.24
CA ILE A 41 -4.46 -3.01 5.28
C ILE A 41 -4.92 -3.31 6.72
N LYS A 42 -4.22 -4.21 7.41
CA LYS A 42 -4.53 -4.57 8.80
C LYS A 42 -4.41 -3.37 9.74
N ALA A 43 -3.42 -2.52 9.55
CA ALA A 43 -3.23 -1.31 10.35
C ALA A 43 -4.43 -0.37 10.23
N VAL A 44 -4.90 -0.10 9.00
CA VAL A 44 -6.09 0.73 8.77
C VAL A 44 -7.33 0.09 9.40
N VAL A 45 -7.58 -1.19 9.16
CA VAL A 45 -8.74 -1.89 9.75
C VAL A 45 -8.72 -1.82 11.27
N LYS A 46 -7.55 -2.08 11.90
CA LYS A 46 -7.40 -2.03 13.35
C LYS A 46 -7.61 -0.61 13.89
N ALA A 47 -7.08 0.41 13.21
CA ALA A 47 -7.27 1.80 13.57
C ALA A 47 -8.75 2.20 13.49
N THR A 48 -9.45 1.81 12.42
CA THR A 48 -10.90 2.07 12.27
C THR A 48 -11.71 1.41 13.38
N HIS A 49 -11.42 0.15 13.72
CA HIS A 49 -12.10 -0.53 14.84
C HIS A 49 -11.86 0.20 16.16
N ARG A 50 -10.60 0.57 16.46
CA ARG A 50 -10.27 1.29 17.69
C ARG A 50 -10.96 2.66 17.76
N ALA A 51 -11.02 3.38 16.64
CA ALA A 51 -11.73 4.65 16.58
C ALA A 51 -13.24 4.47 16.88
N GLY A 52 -13.86 3.39 16.40
CA GLY A 52 -15.23 3.04 16.73
C GLY A 52 -15.45 2.81 18.22
N GLU A 53 -14.61 1.98 18.86
CA GLU A 53 -14.65 1.73 20.31
C GLU A 53 -14.59 3.05 21.11
N LEU A 54 -13.68 3.94 20.75
CA LEU A 54 -13.47 5.23 21.43
C LEU A 54 -14.62 6.22 21.28
N ILE A 55 -15.44 6.09 20.23
CA ILE A 55 -16.61 6.95 20.03
C ILE A 55 -17.78 6.51 20.91
N PHE A 56 -17.93 5.20 21.15
CA PHE A 56 -19.04 4.63 21.96
C PHE A 56 -18.70 4.47 23.45
N GLU A 57 -17.44 4.65 23.87
CA GLU A 57 -17.03 4.72 25.27
C GLU A 57 -17.23 6.11 25.91
N LYS A 58 -17.93 7.04 25.22
CA LYS A 58 -18.41 8.32 25.77
C LYS A 58 -19.88 8.25 26.12
#